data_AF-A0A5S3QI89-F1
#
_entry.id   AF-A0A5S3QI89-F1
#
_cell.length_a   1.000
_cell.length_b   1.000
_cell.length_c   1.000
_cell.angle_alpha   90.00
_cell.angle_beta   90.00
_cell.angle_gamma   90.00
#
_symmetry.space_group_name_H-M   'P 1'
#
loop_
_entity.id
_entity.type
_entity.pdbx_description
1 polymer ?
#
loop_
_entity_poly.entity_id
_entity_poly.type
_entity_poly.pdbx_seq_one_letter_code
_entity_poly.pdbx_strand_id
1 'polypeptide(L)'
;MKKSTLLFFCTFFCLLFAIPTTAQETTKKAEAPKATEEEEGPLMFKFEPNFISKNEKRKEEIALTRSIIDSLDVSERKRLKLLKDLYKNGVSKRLKKALLVENNFEDVDE
;
A
#
# COMPACT_ATOMS: atom_id res chain seq x y z
N MET A 1 19.79 -59.92 7.36
CA MET A 1 19.03 -59.51 8.56
C MET A 1 19.34 -58.08 9.06
N LYS A 2 20.15 -57.26 8.36
CA LYS A 2 20.60 -55.93 8.82
C LYS A 2 19.62 -54.77 8.55
N LYS A 3 18.61 -54.98 7.71
CA LYS A 3 17.60 -53.95 7.35
C LYS A 3 16.45 -53.87 8.36
N SER A 4 16.18 -54.96 9.09
CA SER A 4 15.14 -55.01 10.12
C SER A 4 15.56 -54.24 11.38
N THR A 5 16.84 -54.32 11.77
CA THR A 5 17.39 -53.58 12.92
C THR A 5 17.42 -52.07 12.70
N LEU A 6 17.54 -51.60 11.45
CA LEU A 6 17.53 -50.18 11.11
C LEU A 6 16.11 -49.58 11.23
N LEU A 7 15.07 -50.34 10.87
CA LEU A 7 13.68 -49.92 10.97
C LEU A 7 13.20 -49.79 12.43
N PHE A 8 13.66 -50.68 13.32
CA PHE A 8 13.37 -50.59 14.75
C PHE A 8 14.04 -49.38 15.44
N PHE A 9 15.22 -48.96 14.99
CA PHE A 9 15.88 -47.78 15.55
C PHE A 9 15.17 -46.48 15.16
N CYS A 10 14.59 -46.42 13.95
CA CYS A 10 13.90 -45.23 13.46
C CYS A 10 12.55 -45.01 14.16
N THR A 11 11.82 -46.09 14.48
CA THR A 11 10.55 -45.99 15.21
C THR A 11 10.74 -45.64 16.69
N PHE A 12 11.84 -46.08 17.31
CA PHE A 12 12.14 -45.76 18.71
C PHE A 12 12.57 -44.29 18.89
N PHE A 13 13.26 -43.71 17.91
CA PHE A 13 13.68 -42.30 17.96
C PHE A 13 12.50 -41.33 17.82
N CYS A 14 11.47 -41.67 17.04
CA CYS A 14 10.29 -40.81 16.88
C CYS A 14 9.37 -40.76 18.12
N LEU A 15 9.37 -41.79 18.98
CA LEU A 15 8.57 -41.77 20.21
C LEU A 15 9.14 -40.87 21.33
N LEU A 16 10.44 -40.54 21.28
CA LEU A 16 11.09 -39.71 22.31
C LEU A 16 10.87 -38.21 22.12
N PHE A 17 10.37 -37.76 20.96
CA PHE A 17 10.13 -36.34 20.66
C PHE A 17 8.64 -35.92 20.73
N ALA A 18 7.74 -36.80 21.15
CA ALA A 18 6.31 -36.51 21.27
C ALA A 18 5.93 -35.92 22.64
N ILE A 19 6.72 -34.98 23.17
CA ILE A 19 6.33 -34.18 24.35
C ILE A 19 5.65 -32.91 23.83
N PRO A 20 4.37 -32.63 24.16
CA PRO A 20 3.76 -31.37 23.78
C PRO A 20 4.40 -30.24 24.58
N THR A 21 5.19 -29.40 23.91
CA THR A 21 5.63 -28.12 24.46
C THR A 21 4.42 -27.19 24.57
N THR A 22 3.75 -27.21 25.73
CA THR A 22 2.82 -26.15 26.13
C THR A 22 3.63 -24.96 26.64
N ALA A 23 4.15 -24.18 25.70
CA ALA A 23 4.85 -22.93 25.97
C ALA A 23 3.96 -21.77 25.52
N GLN A 24 3.47 -21.00 26.51
CA GLN A 24 2.82 -19.67 26.51
C GLN A 24 1.51 -19.72 27.31
N GLU A 25 1.18 -18.82 28.22
CA GLU A 25 1.84 -17.69 28.85
C GLU A 25 0.95 -17.35 30.06
N THR A 26 1.54 -16.79 31.11
CA THR A 26 0.89 -16.45 32.37
C THR A 26 -0.41 -15.66 32.18
N THR A 27 -1.49 -16.13 32.82
CA THR A 27 -2.75 -15.41 32.99
C THR A 27 -2.54 -14.14 33.81
N LYS A 28 -2.14 -13.05 33.16
CA LYS A 28 -2.38 -11.71 33.70
C LYS A 28 -3.81 -11.33 33.32
N LYS A 29 -4.67 -11.39 34.33
CA LYS A 29 -6.01 -10.81 34.36
C LYS A 29 -5.90 -9.32 33.97
N ALA A 30 -6.26 -8.99 32.74
CA ALA A 30 -6.47 -7.62 32.29
C ALA A 30 -7.98 -7.40 32.20
N GLU A 31 -8.45 -6.34 32.84
CA GLU A 31 -9.85 -5.90 32.85
C GLU A 31 -10.43 -5.81 31.45
N ALA A 32 -11.68 -6.23 31.30
CA ALA A 32 -12.41 -6.08 30.05
C ALA A 32 -12.56 -4.58 29.72
N PRO A 33 -12.04 -4.10 28.56
CA PRO A 33 -12.57 -2.87 28.00
C PRO A 33 -14.00 -3.17 27.54
N LYS A 34 -14.93 -2.32 27.97
CA LYS A 34 -16.34 -2.35 27.54
C LYS A 34 -16.40 -2.56 26.03
N ALA A 35 -17.08 -3.62 25.62
CA ALA A 35 -17.42 -3.90 24.23
C ALA A 35 -18.32 -2.77 23.70
N THR A 36 -17.70 -1.79 23.06
CA THR A 36 -18.35 -0.86 22.13
C THR A 36 -17.50 -0.89 20.88
N GLU A 37 -17.76 -1.86 19.99
CA GLU A 37 -17.26 -2.01 18.60
C GLU A 37 -17.42 -3.47 18.07
N GLU A 38 -18.22 -4.32 18.71
CA GLU A 38 -18.57 -5.63 18.16
C GLU A 38 -19.56 -5.49 16.99
N GLU A 39 -19.02 -5.28 15.79
CA GLU A 39 -19.34 -6.03 14.55
C GLU A 39 -18.53 -5.51 13.33
N GLU A 40 -17.34 -4.94 13.52
CA GLU A 40 -16.41 -4.87 12.40
C GLU A 40 -15.86 -6.27 12.12
N GLY A 41 -16.50 -6.95 11.17
CA GLY A 41 -16.15 -8.29 10.73
C GLY A 41 -14.67 -8.48 10.36
N PRO A 42 -14.26 -9.72 10.07
CA PRO A 42 -12.85 -10.08 9.86
C PRO A 42 -12.14 -9.09 8.94
N LEU A 43 -10.91 -8.68 9.28
CA LEU A 43 -10.11 -7.70 8.54
C LEU A 43 -10.04 -7.98 7.03
N MET A 44 -10.19 -9.25 6.62
CA MET A 44 -10.29 -9.72 5.24
C MET A 44 -11.47 -9.14 4.44
N PHE A 45 -12.53 -8.67 5.11
CA PHE A 45 -13.70 -8.04 4.48
C PHE A 45 -13.60 -6.52 4.38
N LYS A 46 -12.60 -5.90 5.02
CA LYS A 46 -12.37 -4.46 4.90
C LYS A 46 -11.56 -4.21 3.62
N PHE A 47 -12.25 -3.76 2.58
CA PHE A 47 -11.61 -3.12 1.43
C PHE A 47 -10.74 -1.95 1.93
N GLU A 48 -9.63 -1.61 1.25
CA GLU A 48 -8.65 -0.61 1.68
C GLU A 48 -9.36 0.55 2.44
N PRO A 49 -9.15 0.73 3.76
CA PRO A 49 -9.98 1.60 4.61
C PRO A 49 -9.95 3.09 4.21
N ASN A 50 -9.13 3.44 3.22
CA ASN A 50 -8.99 4.78 2.65
C ASN A 50 -9.16 4.82 1.12
N PHE A 51 -9.76 3.80 0.50
CA PHE A 51 -9.86 3.75 -0.96
C PHE A 51 -10.64 4.94 -1.54
N ILE A 52 -11.78 5.26 -0.94
CA ILE A 52 -12.65 6.35 -1.40
C ILE A 52 -11.89 7.68 -1.31
N SER A 53 -11.33 7.99 -0.14
CA SER A 53 -10.60 9.22 0.10
C SER A 53 -9.34 9.33 -0.77
N LYS A 54 -8.63 8.23 -1.03
CA LYS A 54 -7.48 8.19 -1.95
C LYS A 54 -7.89 8.48 -3.39
N ASN A 55 -9.04 7.99 -3.84
CA ASN A 55 -9.55 8.28 -5.18
C ASN A 55 -10.06 9.71 -5.34
N GLU A 56 -10.70 10.26 -4.32
CA GLU A 56 -11.12 11.68 -4.30
C GLU A 56 -9.91 12.60 -4.42
N LYS A 57 -8.90 12.40 -3.56
CA LYS A 57 -7.63 13.15 -3.65
C LYS A 57 -7.00 13.04 -5.04
N ARG A 58 -6.97 11.84 -5.62
CA ARG A 58 -6.46 11.65 -6.99
C ARG A 58 -7.26 12.44 -8.03
N LYS A 59 -8.59 12.47 -7.92
CA LYS A 59 -9.45 13.23 -8.84
C LYS A 59 -9.21 14.73 -8.70
N GLU A 60 -9.09 15.22 -7.48
CA GLU A 60 -8.78 16.62 -7.17
C GLU A 60 -7.42 17.03 -7.75
N GLU A 61 -6.38 16.23 -7.52
CA GLU A 61 -5.04 16.47 -8.06
C GLU A 61 -5.04 16.53 -9.60
N ILE A 62 -5.79 15.65 -10.26
CA ILE A 62 -5.94 15.66 -11.73
C ILE A 62 -6.69 16.90 -12.19
N ALA A 63 -7.76 17.29 -11.50
CA ALA A 63 -8.54 18.48 -11.83
C ALA A 63 -7.69 19.76 -11.72
N LEU A 64 -6.93 19.90 -10.64
CA LEU A 64 -5.99 21.01 -10.43
C LEU A 64 -4.89 21.04 -11.49
N THR A 65 -4.29 19.88 -11.79
CA THR A 65 -3.23 19.83 -12.80
C THR A 65 -3.77 20.15 -14.19
N ARG A 66 -5.00 19.73 -14.50
CA ARG A 66 -5.68 20.10 -15.74
C ARG A 66 -5.89 21.61 -15.84
N SER A 67 -6.38 22.26 -14.79
CA SER A 67 -6.60 23.72 -14.83
C SER A 67 -5.28 24.48 -15.03
N ILE A 68 -4.18 23.99 -14.44
CA ILE A 68 -2.85 24.54 -14.69
C ILE A 68 -2.48 24.41 -16.18
N ILE A 69 -2.61 23.21 -16.77
CA ILE A 69 -2.31 22.98 -18.18
C ILE A 69 -3.17 23.86 -19.10
N ASP A 70 -4.44 24.05 -18.75
CA ASP A 70 -5.37 24.88 -19.51
C ASP A 70 -5.05 26.39 -19.42
N SER A 71 -4.33 26.82 -18.37
CA SER A 71 -3.85 28.20 -18.20
C SER A 71 -2.49 28.49 -18.83
N LEU A 72 -1.75 27.47 -19.27
CA LEU A 72 -0.44 27.67 -19.88
C LEU A 72 -0.56 28.25 -21.29
N ASP A 73 0.26 29.25 -21.61
CA ASP A 73 0.38 29.80 -22.95
C ASP A 73 1.27 28.89 -23.83
N VAL A 74 0.72 27.75 -24.23
CA VAL A 74 1.40 26.75 -25.06
C VAL A 74 0.57 26.40 -26.28
N SER A 75 1.23 25.90 -27.33
CA SER A 75 0.51 25.46 -28.53
C SER A 75 -0.45 24.30 -28.22
N GLU A 76 -1.59 24.27 -28.92
CA GLU A 76 -2.63 23.25 -28.69
C GLU A 76 -2.10 21.82 -28.80
N ARG A 77 -1.14 21.58 -29.71
CA ARG A 77 -0.47 20.27 -29.83
C ARG A 77 0.27 19.88 -28.55
N LYS A 78 0.96 20.82 -27.91
CA LYS A 78 1.64 20.61 -26.62
C LYS A 78 0.63 20.40 -25.50
N ARG A 79 -0.39 21.26 -25.43
CA ARG A 79 -1.49 21.15 -24.46
C ARG A 79 -2.14 19.77 -24.46
N LEU A 80 -2.50 19.25 -25.64
CA LEU A 80 -3.04 17.90 -25.80
C LEU A 80 -2.06 16.80 -25.37
N LYS A 81 -0.76 16.98 -25.62
CA LYS A 81 0.27 16.03 -25.18
C LYS A 81 0.40 15.99 -23.65
N LEU A 82 0.34 17.14 -22.99
CA LEU A 82 0.37 17.25 -21.53
C LEU A 82 -0.90 16.66 -20.89
N LEU A 83 -2.08 16.96 -21.44
CA LEU A 83 -3.35 16.36 -21.00
C LEU A 83 -3.35 14.85 -21.16
N LYS A 84 -2.88 14.33 -22.31
CA LYS A 84 -2.76 12.89 -22.55
C LYS A 84 -1.82 12.23 -21.55
N ASP A 85 -0.72 12.89 -21.19
CA ASP A 85 0.21 12.39 -20.19
C ASP A 85 -0.41 12.38 -18.78
N LEU A 86 -1.12 13.45 -18.41
CA LEU A 86 -1.84 13.57 -17.15
C LEU A 86 -2.87 12.45 -16.96
N TYR A 87 -3.71 12.19 -17.97
CA TYR A 87 -4.75 11.16 -17.84
C TYR A 87 -4.20 9.73 -17.91
N LYS A 88 -3.10 9.51 -18.66
CA LYS A 88 -2.50 8.18 -18.79
C LYS A 88 -1.68 7.80 -17.55
N ASN A 89 -0.85 8.72 -17.07
CA ASN A 89 0.16 8.44 -16.05
C ASN A 89 -0.12 9.13 -14.71
N GLY A 90 -1.14 9.99 -14.62
CA GLY A 90 -1.40 10.83 -13.46
C GLY A 90 -0.41 11.99 -13.32
N VAL A 91 -0.35 12.58 -12.13
CA VAL A 91 0.56 13.68 -11.81
C VAL A 91 1.98 13.17 -11.59
N SER A 92 2.61 12.69 -12.67
CA SER A 92 3.95 12.09 -12.64
C SER A 92 5.04 13.13 -12.40
N LYS A 93 6.20 12.70 -11.86
CA LYS A 93 7.38 13.58 -11.68
C LYS A 93 7.82 14.23 -12.99
N ARG A 94 7.73 13.48 -14.10
CA ARG A 94 8.05 13.98 -15.44
C ARG A 94 7.11 15.10 -15.87
N LEU A 95 5.80 14.92 -15.65
CA LEU A 95 4.80 15.94 -15.95
C LEU A 95 5.03 17.18 -15.09
N LYS A 96 5.23 17.03 -13.77
CA LYS A 96 5.56 18.15 -12.88
C LYS A 96 6.77 18.93 -13.37
N LYS A 97 7.85 18.23 -13.76
CA LYS A 97 9.04 18.88 -14.31
C LYS A 97 8.74 19.64 -15.59
N ALA A 98 7.94 19.08 -16.50
CA ALA A 98 7.56 19.76 -17.73
C ALA A 98 6.76 21.04 -17.46
N LEU A 99 5.83 21.02 -16.50
CA LEU A 99 5.04 22.19 -16.10
C LEU A 99 5.91 23.28 -15.43
N LEU A 100 6.90 22.89 -14.64
CA LEU A 100 7.81 23.83 -13.98
C LEU A 100 8.79 24.47 -14.96
N VAL A 101 9.30 23.72 -15.94
CA VAL A 101 10.28 24.23 -16.92
C VAL A 101 9.66 25.20 -17.93
N GLU A 102 8.38 25.06 -18.25
CA GLU A 102 7.71 26.01 -19.16
C GLU A 102 7.32 27.33 -18.45
N ASN A 103 7.21 27.33 -17.12
CA ASN A 103 7.20 28.57 -16.34
C ASN A 103 8.64 29.00 -16.06
N ASN A 104 9.28 29.68 -17.02
CA ASN A 104 10.50 30.43 -16.73
C ASN A 104 10.13 31.56 -15.74
N PHE A 105 10.15 31.25 -14.45
CA PHE A 105 10.25 32.30 -13.44
C PHE A 105 11.65 32.87 -13.61
N GLU A 106 11.75 34.09 -14.12
CA GLU A 106 12.97 34.87 -13.97
C GLU A 106 13.17 35.00 -12.46
N ASP A 107 14.18 34.31 -11.92
CA ASP A 107 14.64 34.56 -10.58
C ASP A 107 15.12 36.01 -10.58
N VAL A 108 14.27 36.90 -10.05
CA VAL A 108 14.63 38.31 -9.83
C VAL A 108 15.60 38.29 -8.65
N ASP A 109 16.89 38.14 -8.97
CA ASP A 109 17.99 38.35 -8.03
C ASP A 109 18.01 39.85 -7.66
N GLU A 110 17.50 40.19 -6.47
CA GLU A 110 17.73 41.48 -5.80
C GLU A 110 19.10 41.52 -5.10
#